data_AF-A0A2V2YQK9-F1
#
_entry.id   AF-A0A2V2YQK9-F1
#
_cell.length_a   1.000
_cell.length_b   1.000
_cell.length_c   1.000
_cell.angle_alpha   90.00
_cell.angle_beta   90.00
_cell.angle_gamma   90.00
#
_symmetry.space_group_name_H-M   'P 1'
#
loop_
_entity.id
_entity.type
_entity.pdbx_description
1 polymer ?
#
loop_
_entity_poly.entity_id
_entity_poly.type
_entity_poly.pdbx_seq_one_letter_code
_entity_poly.pdbx_strand_id
1 'polypeptide(L)' 'MKKLQKNKLDPIGIGDYARAYEYTAFSKVQEHWEDAFKEAEIHYDVRVTLADVGAIE' A
#
# COMPACT_ATOMS: atom_id res chain seq x y z
N MET A 1 -4.46 1.68 7.26
CA MET A 1 -3.28 2.40 6.75
C MET A 1 -2.84 3.60 7.58
N LYS A 2 -3.75 4.50 7.99
CA LYS A 2 -3.38 5.73 8.73
C LYS A 2 -2.54 5.52 10.01
N LYS A 3 -2.74 4.43 10.75
CA LYS A 3 -1.89 4.10 11.91
C LYS A 3 -0.43 3.83 11.54
N LEU A 4 -0.21 3.13 10.42
CA LEU A 4 1.12 2.81 9.90
C LEU A 4 1.84 4.09 9.44
N GLN A 5 1.15 4.92 8.64
CA GLN A 5 1.67 6.22 8.18
C GLN A 5 1.97 7.17 9.35
N LYS A 6 1.09 7.27 10.36
CA LYS A 6 1.32 8.10 11.55
C LYS A 6 2.57 7.68 12.33
N ASN A 7 2.81 6.37 12.41
CA ASN A 7 3.96 5.81 13.11
C ASN A 7 5.21 5.70 12.22
N LYS A 8 5.13 6.12 10.94
CA LYS A 8 6.20 6.01 9.95
C LYS A 8 6.69 4.56 9.73
N LEU A 9 5.77 3.59 9.83
CA LEU A 9 6.10 2.17 9.71
C LEU A 9 5.56 1.60 8.41
N ASP A 10 6.40 0.89 7.66
CA ASP A 10 5.99 0.13 6.46
C ASP A 10 6.29 -1.38 6.62
N PRO A 11 5.53 -2.10 7.45
CA PRO A 11 5.74 -3.53 7.69
C PRO A 11 5.25 -4.43 6.54
N ILE A 12 4.58 -3.84 5.54
CA ILE A 12 3.93 -4.57 4.44
C ILE A 12 4.68 -4.40 3.10
N GLY A 13 5.77 -3.63 3.08
CA GLY A 13 6.67 -3.53 1.93
C GLY A 13 6.19 -2.61 0.80
N ILE A 14 5.49 -1.52 1.12
CA ILE A 14 5.10 -0.52 0.09
C ILE A 14 6.34 0.13 -0.55
N GLY A 15 7.40 0.37 0.22
CA GLY A 15 8.67 0.91 -0.28
C GLY A 15 9.40 -0.06 -1.20
N ASP A 16 9.33 -1.35 -0.88
CA ASP A 16 9.88 -2.40 -1.75
C ASP A 16 9.13 -2.47 -3.08
N TYR A 17 7.80 -2.37 -3.02
CA TYR A 17 6.98 -2.30 -4.23
C TYR A 17 7.30 -1.04 -5.05
N ALA A 18 7.37 0.14 -4.43
CA ALA A 18 7.74 1.38 -5.10
C ALA A 18 9.15 1.32 -5.73
N ARG A 19 10.11 0.68 -5.04
CA ARG A 19 11.46 0.45 -5.57
C ARG A 19 11.45 -0.44 -6.81
N ALA A 20 10.61 -1.47 -6.83
CA ALA A 20 10.56 -2.43 -7.94
C ALA A 20 9.88 -1.86 -9.19
N TYR A 21 8.81 -1.07 -9.03
CA TYR A 21 7.97 -0.62 -10.14
C TYR A 21 8.15 0.86 -10.50
N GLU A 22 8.56 1.70 -9.54
CA GLU A 22 8.65 3.16 -9.67
C GLU A 22 10.03 3.67 -9.21
N TYR A 23 11.10 2.94 -9.60
CA TYR A 23 12.46 3.16 -9.10
C TYR A 23 12.94 4.61 -9.17
N THR A 24 12.68 5.31 -10.29
CA THR A 24 13.09 6.71 -10.46
C THR A 24 12.41 7.68 -9.51
N ALA A 25 11.16 7.41 -9.13
CA ALA A 25 10.47 8.20 -8.12
C ALA A 25 10.95 7.80 -6.72
N PHE A 26 11.07 6.50 -6.46
CA PHE A 26 11.54 5.95 -5.20
C PHE A 26 12.95 6.42 -4.84
N SER A 27 13.89 6.45 -5.79
CA SER A 27 15.28 6.85 -5.55
C SER A 27 15.43 8.28 -5.02
N LYS A 28 14.44 9.16 -5.28
CA LYS A 28 14.43 10.54 -4.77
C LYS A 28 14.03 10.64 -3.30
N VAL A 29 13.34 9.63 -2.78
CA VAL A 29 12.82 9.61 -1.41
C VAL A 29 13.39 8.48 -0.57
N GLN A 30 14.24 7.61 -1.13
CA GLN A 30 14.73 6.39 -0.47
C GLN A 30 15.37 6.63 0.91
N GLU A 31 16.11 7.73 1.07
CA GLU A 31 16.79 8.07 2.34
C GLU A 31 15.80 8.55 3.41
N HIS A 32 14.63 9.02 2.99
CA HIS A 32 13.57 9.55 3.85
C HIS A 32 12.23 8.85 3.55
N TRP A 33 12.29 7.56 3.24
CA TRP A 33 11.13 6.78 2.79
C TRP A 33 9.98 6.90 3.79
N GLU A 34 10.29 6.87 5.08
CA GLU A 34 9.31 6.87 6.17
C GLU A 34 8.50 8.19 6.23
N ASP A 35 9.14 9.31 5.87
CA ASP A 35 8.49 10.62 5.77
C ASP A 35 7.64 10.72 4.51
N ALA A 36 8.14 10.23 3.38
CA ALA A 36 7.37 10.16 2.14
C ALA A 36 6.13 9.26 2.30
N PHE A 37 6.28 8.12 2.98
CA PHE A 37 5.19 7.20 3.27
C PHE A 37 4.13 7.81 4.21
N LYS A 38 4.55 8.62 5.20
CA LYS A 38 3.64 9.32 6.11
C LYS A 38 2.71 10.29 5.38
N GLU A 39 3.23 11.02 4.39
CA GLU A 39 2.49 12.02 3.62
C GLU A 39 1.76 11.43 2.38
N ALA A 40 2.03 10.18 2.03
CA ALA A 40 1.45 9.54 0.85
C ALA A 40 -0.08 9.45 0.91
N GLU A 41 -0.73 9.71 -0.22
CA GLU A 41 -2.13 9.38 -0.42
C GLU A 41 -2.25 7.96 -0.98
N ILE A 42 -3.10 7.14 -0.37
CA ILE A 42 -3.24 5.73 -0.74
C ILE A 42 -4.69 5.46 -1.11
N HIS A 43 -4.89 5.10 -2.38
CA HIS A 43 -6.18 4.73 -2.94
C HIS A 43 -6.29 3.21 -3.03
N TYR A 44 -7.45 2.66 -2.66
CA TYR A 44 -7.72 1.23 -2.73
C TYR A 44 -8.98 1.01 -3.58
N ASP A 45 -8.89 0.11 -4.55
CA ASP A 45 -10.04 -0.47 -5.24
C ASP A 45 -10.20 -1.91 -4.74
N VAL A 46 -11.23 -2.17 -3.94
CA VAL A 46 -11.50 -3.48 -3.37
C VAL A 46 -12.62 -4.13 -4.17
N ARG A 47 -12.28 -5.22 -4.87
CA ARG A 47 -13.25 -6.03 -5.61
C ARG A 47 -13.54 -7.31 -4.83
N VAL A 48 -14.79 -7.46 -4.41
CA VAL A 48 -15.27 -8.66 -3.71
C VAL A 48 -16.25 -9.38 -4.62
N THR A 49 -16.00 -10.66 -4.86
CA THR A 49 -16.94 -11.55 -5.54
C THR A 49 -17.57 -12.47 -4.49
N LEU A 50 -18.89 -12.37 -4.29
CA LEU A 50 -19.62 -13.34 -3.48
C LEU A 50 -19.96 -14.55 -4.36
N ALA A 51 -19.33 -15.68 -4.08
CA ALA A 51 -19.73 -16.96 -4.65
C ALA A 51 -20.73 -17.62 -3.70
N ASP A 52 -21.95 -17.10 -3.64
CA ASP A 52 -23.06 -17.85 -3.05
C ASP A 52 -23.67 -18.75 -4.13
N VAL A 53 -23.51 -20.05 -3.96
CA VAL A 53 -24.26 -21.09 -4.67
C VAL A 53 -25.01 -21.85 -3.59
N GLY A 54 -26.06 -21.22 -3.06
CA GLY A 54 -27.03 -21.90 -2.20
C GLY A 54 -27.67 -23.06 -2.96
N ALA A 55 -27.92 -24.18 -2.27
CA ALA A 55 -28.76 -25.23 -2.81
C ALA A 55 -30.19 -24.71 -2.92
N ILE A 56 -30.79 -24.83 -4.10
CA ILE A 56 -32.23 -24.64 -4.29
C ILE A 56 -32.88 -25.92 -3.74
N GLU A 57 -33.54 -25.84 -2.59
CA GLU A 57 -34.45 -26.89 -2.07
C GLU A 57 -35.85 -26.77 -2.69
#